data_AF-A0A7C6BXY2-F1
#
_entry.id   AF-A0A7C6BXY2-F1
#
_cell.length_a   1.000
_cell.length_b   1.000
_cell.length_c   1.000
_cell.angle_alpha   90.00
_cell.angle_beta   90.00
_cell.angle_gamma   90.00
#
_symmetry.space_group_name_H-M   'P 1'
#
loop_
_entity.id
_entity.type
_entity.pdbx_description
1 polymer ?
#
loop_
_entity_poly.entity_id
_entity_poly.type
_entity_poly.pdbx_seq_one_letter_code
_entity_poly.pdbx_strand_id
1 'polypeptide(L)'
;MVEMKARNIKCFDFVGARINPSKGSKYEGIQRFKSRSGANLQKGHLFKVILSPKYYLINNMTKIYGLIKYKKKYNGDMIDQETRK
;
A
#
# COMPACT_ATOMS: atom_id res chain seq x y z
N MET A 1 17.64 0.72 -14.06
CA MET A 1 18.21 -0.64 -14.16
C MET A 1 19.59 -0.64 -14.78
N VAL A 2 19.78 -0.12 -16.01
CA VAL A 2 21.11 -0.08 -16.67
C VAL A 2 22.15 0.67 -15.84
N GLU A 3 21.81 1.86 -15.32
CA GLU A 3 22.73 2.64 -14.48
C GLU A 3 23.06 1.94 -13.15
N MET A 4 22.11 1.22 -12.56
CA MET A 4 22.35 0.45 -11.34
C MET A 4 23.30 -0.73 -11.58
N LYS A 5 23.18 -1.38 -12.75
CA LYS A 5 24.14 -2.40 -13.20
C LYS A 5 25.53 -1.78 -13.41
N ALA A 6 25.62 -0.61 -14.04
CA ALA A 6 26.89 0.09 -14.22
C ALA A 6 27.58 0.44 -12.89
N ARG A 7 26.79 0.72 -11.84
CA ARG A 7 27.28 0.97 -10.47
C ARG A 7 27.48 -0.31 -9.64
N ASN A 8 27.40 -1.50 -10.23
CA ASN A 8 27.52 -2.79 -9.53
C ASN A 8 26.57 -2.96 -8.32
N ILE A 9 25.36 -2.38 -8.39
CA ILE A 9 24.35 -2.55 -7.35
C ILE A 9 23.79 -3.97 -7.40
N LYS A 10 23.93 -4.70 -6.30
CA LYS A 10 23.55 -6.12 -6.19
C LYS A 10 22.03 -6.35 -6.01
N CYS A 11 21.35 -5.41 -5.37
CA CYS A 11 19.93 -5.50 -5.08
C CYS A 11 19.27 -4.14 -5.25
N PHE A 12 18.10 -4.13 -5.89
CA PHE A 12 17.28 -2.94 -6.01
C PHE A 12 15.89 -3.21 -5.45
N ASP A 13 15.52 -2.44 -4.42
CA ASP A 13 14.20 -2.54 -3.81
C ASP A 13 13.23 -1.56 -4.49
N PHE A 14 12.17 -2.12 -5.07
CA PHE A 14 11.06 -1.35 -5.62
C PHE A 14 10.09 -0.82 -4.56
N VAL A 15 10.37 -1.08 -3.28
CA VAL A 15 9.57 -0.76 -2.10
C VAL A 15 8.14 -1.29 -2.19
N GLY A 16 7.23 -0.67 -1.44
CA GLY A 16 5.89 -1.19 -1.12
C GLY A 16 5.12 -1.88 -2.25
N ALA A 17 4.48 -2.98 -1.91
CA ALA A 17 3.60 -3.76 -2.77
C ALA A 17 2.24 -4.01 -2.08
N ARG A 18 1.27 -4.49 -2.84
CA ARG A 18 -0.02 -5.01 -2.34
C ARG A 18 0.00 -6.52 -2.52
N ILE A 19 -0.52 -7.30 -1.56
CA ILE A 19 -0.45 -8.76 -1.64
C ILE A 19 -1.41 -9.26 -2.72
N ASN A 20 -2.65 -8.78 -2.70
CA ASN A 20 -3.69 -9.14 -3.66
C ASN A 20 -4.34 -7.87 -4.25
N PRO A 21 -3.67 -7.10 -5.13
CA PRO A 21 -4.30 -5.93 -5.73
C PRO A 21 -5.52 -6.34 -6.56
N SER A 22 -6.55 -5.49 -6.57
CA SER A 22 -7.74 -5.74 -7.38
C SER A 22 -7.38 -5.65 -8.87
N LYS A 23 -7.93 -6.55 -9.70
CA LYS A 23 -7.70 -6.55 -11.15
C LYS A 23 -8.12 -5.20 -11.77
N GLY A 24 -7.30 -4.67 -12.67
CA GLY A 24 -7.46 -3.36 -13.30
C GLY A 24 -7.13 -2.17 -12.38
N SER A 25 -6.75 -2.39 -11.12
CA SER A 25 -6.42 -1.30 -10.21
C SER A 25 -5.05 -0.68 -10.52
N LYS A 26 -4.88 0.58 -10.11
CA LYS A 26 -3.57 1.26 -10.12
C LYS A 26 -2.46 0.39 -9.50
N TYR A 27 -2.78 -0.31 -8.41
CA TYR A 27 -1.81 -1.15 -7.70
C TYR A 27 -1.43 -2.41 -8.49
N GLU A 28 -2.37 -3.01 -9.21
CA GLU A 28 -2.07 -4.14 -10.11
C GLU A 28 -1.13 -3.70 -11.23
N GLY A 29 -1.37 -2.54 -11.83
CA GLY A 29 -0.49 -1.99 -12.87
C GLY A 29 0.93 -1.78 -12.37
N ILE A 30 1.09 -1.18 -11.18
CA ILE A 30 2.39 -1.01 -10.53
C ILE A 30 3.05 -2.37 -10.23
N GLN A 31 2.30 -3.36 -9.75
CA GLN A 31 2.88 -4.66 -9.42
C GLN A 31 3.28 -5.45 -10.68
N ARG A 32 2.51 -5.36 -11.77
CA ARG A 32 2.89 -5.92 -13.08
C ARG A 32 4.17 -5.28 -13.61
N PHE A 33 4.33 -3.96 -13.47
CA PHE A 33 5.57 -3.27 -13.83
C PHE A 33 6.79 -3.81 -13.05
N LYS A 34 6.64 -3.99 -11.74
CA LYS A 34 7.70 -4.57 -10.88
C LYS A 34 8.04 -6.00 -11.28
N SER A 35 7.02 -6.84 -11.49
CA SER A 35 7.18 -8.23 -11.94
C SER A 35 7.92 -8.32 -13.28
N ARG A 36 7.56 -7.50 -14.26
CA ARG A 36 8.24 -7.46 -15.58
C ARG A 36 9.69 -6.99 -15.51
N SER A 37 10.04 -6.25 -14.46
CA SER A 37 11.42 -5.83 -14.18
C SER A 37 12.26 -6.94 -13.52
N GLY A 38 11.72 -8.15 -13.34
CA GLY A 38 12.39 -9.26 -12.69
C GLY A 38 12.39 -9.18 -11.16
N ALA A 39 11.54 -8.34 -10.56
CA ALA A 39 11.45 -8.23 -9.11
C ALA A 39 10.67 -9.41 -8.51
N ASN A 40 11.16 -9.92 -7.36
CA ASN A 40 10.47 -10.93 -6.56
C ASN A 40 9.72 -10.27 -5.41
N LEU A 41 8.47 -10.69 -5.16
CA LEU A 41 7.68 -10.20 -4.03
C LEU A 41 8.13 -10.91 -2.75
N GLN A 42 8.77 -10.18 -1.86
CA GLN A 42 9.06 -10.66 -0.50
C GLN A 42 7.84 -10.41 0.40
N LYS A 43 7.41 -11.44 1.14
CA LYS A 43 6.28 -11.37 2.07
C LYS A 43 6.80 -11.18 3.50
N GLY A 44 6.05 -10.42 4.29
CA GLY A 44 6.32 -10.19 5.70
C GLY A 44 5.03 -9.91 6.48
N HIS A 45 5.15 -9.47 7.72
CA HIS A 45 3.99 -9.20 8.58
C HIS A 45 3.63 -7.71 8.59
N LEU A 46 2.33 -7.43 8.52
CA LEU A 46 1.75 -6.11 8.69
C LEU A 46 1.09 -6.07 10.07
N PHE A 47 1.45 -5.09 10.90
CA PHE A 47 0.83 -4.90 12.21
C PHE A 47 0.60 -3.42 12.48
N LYS A 48 -0.48 -3.12 13.20
CA LYS A 48 -0.83 -1.78 13.66
C LYS A 48 -1.13 -1.83 15.14
N VAL A 49 -0.57 -0.90 15.90
CA VAL A 49 -0.87 -0.71 17.31
C VAL A 49 -1.47 0.68 17.51
N ILE A 50 -2.57 0.75 18.25
CA ILE A 50 -3.25 2.00 18.57
C ILE A 50 -2.69 2.50 19.90
N LEU A 51 -1.90 3.59 19.86
CA LEU A 51 -1.24 4.15 21.03
C LEU A 51 -2.15 5.02 21.91
N SER A 52 -3.28 5.49 21.37
CA SER A 52 -4.17 6.42 22.06
C SER A 52 -5.62 6.21 21.63
N PRO A 53 -6.60 6.34 22.54
CA PRO A 53 -8.03 6.27 22.19
C PRO A 53 -8.45 7.40 21.24
N LYS A 54 -7.72 8.53 21.20
CA LYS A 54 -7.98 9.64 20.27
C LYS A 54 -7.90 9.22 18.81
N TYR A 55 -7.17 8.13 18.50
CA TYR A 55 -7.13 7.54 17.17
C TYR A 55 -8.52 7.27 16.61
N TYR A 56 -9.42 6.69 17.42
CA TYR A 56 -10.78 6.36 16.99
C TYR A 56 -11.60 7.60 16.66
N LEU A 57 -11.46 8.66 17.47
CA LEU A 57 -12.13 9.94 17.22
C LEU A 57 -11.69 10.54 15.88
N ILE A 58 -10.37 10.66 15.66
CA ILE A 58 -9.81 11.22 14.42
C ILE A 58 -10.22 10.37 13.20
N ASN A 59 -10.17 9.05 13.33
CA ASN A 59 -10.54 8.14 12.25
C ASN A 59 -12.03 8.26 11.89
N ASN A 60 -12.91 8.40 12.89
CA ASN A 60 -14.34 8.62 12.65
C ASN A 60 -14.62 9.99 12.03
N MET A 61 -13.97 11.05 12.50
CA MET A 61 -14.06 12.38 11.88
C MET A 61 -13.62 12.34 10.41
N THR A 62 -12.54 11.62 10.09
CA THR A 62 -12.04 11.47 8.72
C THR A 62 -13.04 10.74 7.82
N LYS A 63 -13.68 9.67 8.33
CA LYS A 63 -14.74 8.95 7.60
C LYS A 63 -15.92 9.87 7.28
N ILE A 64 -16.41 10.59 8.28
CA ILE A 64 -17.55 11.52 8.13
C ILE A 64 -17.19 12.62 7.14
N TYR A 65 -16.03 13.25 7.29
CA TYR A 65 -15.57 14.31 6.40
C TYR A 65 -15.44 13.82 4.95
N GLY A 66 -14.87 12.63 4.74
CA GLY A 66 -14.73 12.02 3.41
C GLY A 66 -16.07 11.76 2.73
N LEU A 67 -17.06 11.30 3.51
CA LEU A 67 -18.43 11.08 3.04
C LEU A 67 -19.12 12.40 2.66
N ILE A 68 -19.03 13.43 3.52
CA ILE A 68 -19.70 14.71 3.29
C ILE A 68 -19.07 15.45 2.10
N LYS A 69 -17.73 15.60 2.09
CA LYS A 69 -17.05 16.46 1.11
C LYS A 69 -16.85 15.78 -0.25
N TYR A 70 -16.50 14.50 -0.25
CA TYR A 70 -16.09 13.79 -1.47
C TYR A 70 -17.06 12.68 -1.89
N LYS A 71 -18.14 12.44 -1.12
CA LYS A 71 -19.07 11.31 -1.32
C LYS A 71 -18.34 9.96 -1.45
N LYS A 72 -17.18 9.84 -0.79
CA LYS A 72 -16.32 8.66 -0.84
C LYS A 72 -16.14 8.10 0.56
N LYS A 73 -16.32 6.79 0.69
CA LYS A 73 -16.03 6.08 1.93
C LYS A 73 -14.52 6.09 2.18
N TYR A 74 -14.11 6.57 3.34
CA TYR A 74 -12.72 6.46 3.76
C TYR A 74 -12.34 4.99 3.86
N ASN A 75 -11.34 4.59 3.08
CA ASN A 75 -10.96 3.21 2.90
C ASN A 75 -9.86 2.76 3.87
N GLY A 76 -9.62 3.46 4.98
CA GLY A 76 -8.62 3.06 5.97
C GLY A 76 -7.17 3.21 5.48
N ASP A 77 -6.23 2.92 6.37
CA ASP A 77 -4.81 2.83 6.02
C ASP A 77 -4.51 1.53 5.24
N MET A 78 -3.23 1.34 4.85
CA MET A 78 -2.80 0.15 4.12
C MET A 78 -3.12 -1.15 4.87
N ILE A 79 -2.95 -1.16 6.18
CA ILE A 79 -3.14 -2.35 7.02
C ILE A 79 -4.63 -2.65 7.08
N ASP A 80 -5.47 -1.64 7.32
CA ASP A 80 -6.94 -1.78 7.29
C ASP A 80 -7.46 -2.29 5.94
N GLN A 81 -6.82 -1.91 4.84
CA GLN A 81 -7.21 -2.35 3.50
C GLN A 81 -6.87 -3.83 3.25
N GLU A 82 -5.72 -4.29 3.73
CA GLU A 82 -5.30 -5.69 3.58
C GLU A 82 -6.04 -6.61 4.56
N THR A 83 -6.39 -6.16 5.77
CA THR A 83 -7.17 -6.95 6.74
C THR A 83 -8.63 -7.17 6.32
N ARG A 84 -9.19 -6.30 5.46
CA ARG A 84 -10.60 -6.40 4.99
C ARG A 84 -10.78 -7.19 3.69
N LYS A 85 -9.69 -7.66 3.08
CA LYS A 85 -9.71 -8.47 1.86
C LYS A 85 -9.68 -9.95 2.21
#